data_AF-A0AAJ2IHN6-F1
#
_entry.id   AF-A0AAJ2IHN6-F1
#
_cell.length_a   1.000
_cell.length_b   1.000
_cell.length_c   1.000
_cell.angle_alpha   90.00
_cell.angle_beta   90.00
_cell.angle_gamma   90.00
#
_symmetry.space_group_name_H-M   'P 1'
#
loop_
_entity.id
_entity.type
_entity.pdbx_description
1 polymer ?
#
loop_
_entity_poly.entity_id
_entity_poly.type
_entity_poly.pdbx_seq_one_letter_code
_entity_poly.pdbx_strand_id
1 'polypeptide(L)'
;MTSRFDEGIAHLHRYRAVHGTSSPRQQDVIDGFPIGRWVNTRRTHYRRGVLSAERIARLESEFPDWQWKANARTSFAAGLAHLRRYNAVHGTSNARRHDIIDEFPIGTWVASRRAKYRAGQMPAEHVQQIEAEFPDWQWTLRTRPPFQVGLGHLHRYVAAHGTSSPPRHATIDGFRIGAWAAKRRTEYRRRRLPADRITRLETEFPDWQWNIRRSGTRSAD
;
A
#
# COMPACT_ATOMS: atom_id res chain seq x y z
N MET A 1 19.18 42.34 14.31
CA MET A 1 18.17 41.46 14.95
C MET A 1 18.19 40.12 14.23
N THR A 2 18.62 39.06 14.91
CA THR A 2 18.62 37.69 14.36
C THR A 2 17.17 37.24 14.13
N SER A 3 16.82 36.75 12.94
CA SER A 3 15.45 36.34 12.68
C SER A 3 15.11 35.04 13.44
N ARG A 4 13.82 34.81 13.75
CA ARG A 4 13.35 33.52 14.32
C ARG A 4 13.74 32.29 13.48
N PHE A 5 14.06 32.49 12.20
CA PHE A 5 14.56 31.41 11.35
C PHE A 5 16.04 31.13 11.64
N ASP A 6 16.87 32.18 11.72
CA ASP A 6 18.29 32.07 12.05
C ASP A 6 18.53 31.47 13.43
N GLU A 7 17.71 31.89 14.41
CA GLU A 7 17.71 31.32 15.75
C GLU A 7 17.43 29.81 15.71
N GLY A 8 16.44 29.38 14.93
CA GLY A 8 16.11 27.96 14.78
C GLY A 8 17.21 27.14 14.08
N ILE A 9 17.89 27.73 13.08
CA ILE A 9 19.05 27.10 12.42
C ILE A 9 20.19 26.89 13.42
N ALA A 10 20.51 27.89 14.25
CA ALA A 10 21.54 27.78 15.27
C ALA A 10 21.22 26.65 16.28
N HIS A 11 19.96 26.55 16.73
CA HIS A 11 19.55 25.47 17.63
C HIS A 11 19.56 24.09 16.94
N LEU A 12 19.26 24.02 15.64
CA LEU A 12 19.33 22.77 14.90
C LEU A 12 20.78 22.26 14.76
N HIS A 13 21.75 23.16 14.55
CA HIS A 13 23.18 22.82 14.60
C HIS A 13 23.59 22.27 15.96
N ARG A 14 23.16 22.91 17.06
CA ARG A 14 23.43 22.39 18.42
C ARG A 14 22.79 21.04 18.65
N TYR A 15 21.53 20.86 18.25
CA TYR A 15 20.84 19.58 18.35
C TYR A 15 21.60 18.49 17.59
N ARG A 16 22.05 18.76 16.35
CA ARG A 16 22.85 17.82 15.58
C ARG A 16 24.21 17.53 16.22
N ALA A 17 24.87 18.51 16.81
CA ALA A 17 26.13 18.30 17.53
C ALA A 17 25.96 17.35 18.73
N VAL A 18 24.82 17.43 19.43
CA VAL A 18 24.52 16.58 20.59
C VAL A 18 24.00 15.19 20.19
N HIS A 19 23.15 15.11 19.17
CA HIS A 19 22.40 13.90 18.84
C HIS A 19 22.85 13.20 17.55
N GLY A 20 23.79 13.79 16.80
CA GLY A 20 24.28 13.28 15.52
C GLY A 20 23.27 13.35 14.37
N THR A 21 22.11 13.99 14.56
CA THR A 21 21.05 14.07 13.55
C THR A 21 20.30 15.40 13.58
N SER A 22 19.78 15.81 12.42
CA SER A 22 18.92 16.98 12.21
C SER A 22 17.41 16.63 12.27
N SER A 23 17.05 15.48 12.84
CA SER A 23 15.66 14.98 12.89
C SER A 23 15.12 14.81 14.31
N PRO A 24 14.86 15.91 15.03
CA PRO A 24 14.30 15.87 16.38
C PRO A 24 12.89 15.27 16.43
N ARG A 25 12.55 14.63 17.54
CA ARG A 25 11.18 14.24 17.89
C ARG A 25 10.36 15.48 18.20
N GLN A 26 9.03 15.38 18.11
CA GLN A 26 8.14 16.55 18.26
C GLN A 26 8.29 17.27 19.61
N GLN A 27 8.61 16.52 20.68
CA GLN A 27 8.76 17.01 22.03
C GLN A 27 10.17 17.50 22.38
N ASP A 28 11.15 17.32 21.48
CA ASP A 28 12.54 17.63 21.80
C ASP A 28 12.76 19.13 21.98
N VAL A 29 13.56 19.44 23.00
CA VAL A 29 13.97 20.79 23.41
C VAL A 29 15.49 20.80 23.52
N ILE A 30 16.14 21.84 23.00
CA ILE A 30 17.59 22.07 23.13
C ILE A 30 17.79 23.50 23.60
N ASP A 31 18.55 23.71 24.68
CA ASP A 31 18.77 25.03 25.28
C ASP A 31 17.48 25.83 25.57
N GLY A 32 16.42 25.13 26.00
CA GLY A 32 15.10 25.74 26.22
C GLY A 32 14.31 26.07 24.95
N PHE A 33 14.89 25.88 23.76
CA PHE A 33 14.24 26.09 22.48
C PHE A 33 13.48 24.83 22.01
N PRO A 34 12.19 24.91 21.65
CA PRO A 34 11.37 23.77 21.24
C PRO A 34 11.69 23.32 19.80
N ILE A 35 12.88 22.76 19.60
CA ILE A 35 13.44 22.42 18.28
C ILE A 35 12.59 21.40 17.51
N GLY A 36 12.00 20.43 18.22
CA GLY A 36 11.07 19.46 17.63
C GLY A 36 9.85 20.09 16.98
N ARG A 37 9.26 21.08 17.65
CA ARG A 37 8.12 21.85 17.10
C ARG A 37 8.57 22.72 15.94
N TRP A 38 9.71 23.40 16.07
CA TRP A 38 10.24 24.28 15.03
C TRP A 38 10.49 23.53 13.70
N VAL A 39 11.19 22.39 13.75
CA VAL A 39 11.46 21.54 12.57
C VAL A 39 10.14 21.06 11.93
N ASN A 40 9.17 20.61 12.74
CA ASN A 40 7.86 20.18 12.24
C ASN A 40 7.09 21.31 11.56
N THR A 41 7.16 22.54 12.08
CA THR A 41 6.57 23.71 11.42
C THR A 41 7.25 23.98 10.07
N ARG A 42 8.59 23.89 9.98
CA ARG A 42 9.31 24.07 8.69
C ARG A 42 8.88 23.04 7.66
N ARG A 43 8.85 21.76 8.04
CA ARG A 43 8.37 20.66 7.19
C ARG A 43 6.90 20.84 6.77
N THR A 44 6.06 21.42 7.62
CA THR A 44 4.67 21.75 7.28
C THR A 44 4.57 22.92 6.30
N HIS A 45 5.35 23.98 6.50
CA HIS A 45 5.39 25.13 5.60
C HIS A 45 5.89 24.75 4.21
N TYR A 46 6.94 23.93 4.13
CA TYR A 46 7.43 23.38 2.86
C TYR A 46 6.33 22.62 2.11
N ARG A 47 5.61 21.73 2.80
CA ARG A 47 4.53 20.93 2.21
C ARG A 47 3.32 21.76 1.75
N ARG A 48 3.10 22.91 2.39
CA ARG A 48 2.05 23.89 2.03
C ARG A 48 2.51 24.87 0.95
N GLY A 49 3.76 24.81 0.50
CA GLY A 49 4.31 25.74 -0.49
C GLY A 49 4.52 27.18 0.03
N VAL A 50 4.55 27.37 1.35
CA VAL A 50 4.65 28.70 2.00
C VAL A 50 6.03 28.97 2.63
N LEU A 51 7.02 28.10 2.38
CA LEU A 51 8.41 28.31 2.78
C LEU A 51 9.18 28.91 1.60
N SER A 52 9.91 30.00 1.82
CA SER A 52 10.68 30.66 0.75
C SER A 52 11.81 29.78 0.22
N ALA A 53 12.14 29.92 -1.06
CA ALA A 53 13.21 29.17 -1.73
C ALA A 53 14.56 29.32 -1.01
N GLU A 54 14.90 30.52 -0.53
CA GLU A 54 16.11 30.78 0.25
C GLU A 54 16.19 29.93 1.53
N ARG A 55 15.08 29.84 2.27
CA ARG A 55 15.00 29.03 3.50
C ARG A 55 15.05 27.53 3.22
N ILE A 56 14.56 27.12 2.05
CA ILE A 56 14.64 25.72 1.59
C ILE A 56 16.10 25.37 1.30
N ALA A 57 16.74 26.14 0.42
CA ALA A 57 18.12 25.92 0.01
C ALA A 57 19.06 25.90 1.21
N ARG A 58 18.85 26.79 2.19
CA ARG A 58 19.65 26.87 3.41
C ARG A 58 19.53 25.63 4.30
N LEU A 59 18.32 25.09 4.47
CA LEU A 59 18.11 23.87 5.25
C LEU A 59 18.71 22.64 4.56
N GLU A 60 18.67 22.59 3.23
CA GLU A 60 19.26 21.50 2.44
C GLU A 60 20.79 21.56 2.40
N SER A 61 21.37 22.76 2.39
CA SER A 61 22.83 22.93 2.33
C SER A 61 23.50 22.74 3.69
N GLU A 62 22.92 23.25 4.77
CA GLU A 62 23.54 23.20 6.11
C GLU A 62 23.38 21.85 6.82
N PHE A 63 22.40 21.05 6.42
CA PHE A 63 22.04 19.79 7.08
C PHE A 63 21.94 18.65 6.04
N PRO A 64 23.04 17.94 5.76
CA PRO A 64 23.08 16.87 4.76
C PRO A 64 22.10 15.71 5.03
N ASP A 65 21.71 15.49 6.29
CA ASP A 65 20.72 14.49 6.69
C ASP A 65 19.29 15.06 6.76
N TRP A 66 19.08 16.30 6.32
CA TRP A 66 17.78 16.96 6.34
C TRP A 66 16.78 16.27 5.43
N GLN A 67 15.59 16.06 5.97
CA GLN A 67 14.48 15.48 5.25
C GLN A 67 13.24 16.33 5.46
N TRP A 68 12.70 16.88 4.36
CA TRP A 68 11.42 17.59 4.37
C TRP A 68 10.25 16.71 4.76
N LYS A 69 10.38 15.41 4.53
CA LYS A 69 9.49 14.39 5.06
C LYS A 69 10.12 13.84 6.33
N ALA A 70 9.73 14.38 7.50
CA ALA A 70 9.86 13.62 8.74
C ALA A 70 9.11 12.32 8.49
N ASN A 71 9.83 11.23 8.22
CA ASN A 71 9.39 9.85 8.18
C ASN A 71 10.39 9.08 7.31
N ALA A 72 11.35 8.41 7.94
CA ALA A 72 12.02 7.24 7.33
C ALA A 72 10.95 6.29 6.71
N ARG A 73 9.76 6.22 7.33
CA ARG A 73 8.53 5.54 6.86
C ARG A 73 7.96 5.99 5.51
N THR A 74 8.40 7.09 4.89
CA THR A 74 7.93 7.52 3.56
C THR A 74 9.03 7.73 2.52
N SER A 75 10.30 7.77 2.95
CA SER A 75 11.44 7.79 2.03
C SER A 75 11.41 6.53 1.17
N PHE A 76 11.65 6.70 -0.14
CA PHE A 76 11.71 5.59 -1.07
C PHE A 76 12.93 4.72 -0.76
N ALA A 77 14.12 5.32 -0.64
CA ALA A 77 15.37 4.64 -0.30
C ALA A 77 15.29 3.88 1.04
N ALA A 78 14.75 4.49 2.09
CA ALA A 78 14.64 3.83 3.40
C ALA A 78 13.66 2.64 3.35
N GLY A 79 12.49 2.82 2.72
CA GLY A 79 11.53 1.73 2.58
C GLY A 79 12.01 0.61 1.66
N LEU A 80 12.81 0.94 0.64
CA LEU A 80 13.47 -0.03 -0.23
C LEU A 80 14.51 -0.86 0.55
N ALA A 81 15.31 -0.22 1.41
CA ALA A 81 16.24 -0.91 2.30
C ALA A 81 15.52 -1.88 3.25
N HIS A 82 14.39 -1.46 3.85
CA HIS A 82 13.56 -2.37 4.66
C HIS A 82 12.87 -3.46 3.82
N LEU A 83 12.50 -3.19 2.57
CA LEU A 83 11.93 -4.20 1.68
C LEU A 83 12.97 -5.27 1.31
N ARG A 84 14.23 -4.89 1.09
CA ARG A 84 15.34 -5.85 0.91
C ARG A 84 15.50 -6.76 2.12
N ARG A 85 15.50 -6.19 3.33
CA ARG A 85 15.55 -6.97 4.58
C ARG A 85 14.35 -7.89 4.74
N TYR A 86 13.14 -7.38 4.50
CA TYR A 86 11.92 -8.16 4.54
C TYR A 86 11.96 -9.34 3.55
N ASN A 87 12.41 -9.11 2.31
CA ASN A 87 12.56 -10.16 1.30
C ASN A 87 13.60 -11.21 1.71
N ALA A 88 14.72 -10.80 2.30
CA ALA A 88 15.74 -11.71 2.81
C ALA A 88 15.22 -12.60 3.95
N VAL A 89 14.36 -12.06 4.84
CA VAL A 89 13.80 -12.81 5.98
C VAL A 89 12.62 -13.69 5.59
N HIS A 90 11.74 -13.21 4.70
CA HIS A 90 10.46 -13.85 4.39
C HIS A 90 10.40 -14.53 3.01
N GLY A 91 11.44 -14.39 2.18
CA GLY A 91 11.50 -14.93 0.83
C GLY A 91 10.50 -14.30 -0.15
N THR A 92 9.93 -13.14 0.20
CA THR A 92 9.01 -12.40 -0.69
C THR A 92 9.06 -10.90 -0.44
N SER A 93 8.90 -10.11 -1.51
CA SER A 93 8.72 -8.65 -1.45
C SER A 93 7.26 -8.22 -1.20
N ASN A 94 6.33 -9.18 -1.10
CA ASN A 94 4.91 -8.92 -1.02
C ASN A 94 4.37 -8.85 0.42
N ALA A 95 4.89 -7.90 1.21
CA ALA A 95 4.43 -7.65 2.58
C ALA A 95 2.91 -7.42 2.68
N ARG A 96 2.27 -8.04 3.67
CA ARG A 96 0.86 -7.87 4.04
C ARG A 96 0.69 -6.55 4.80
N ARG A 97 -0.55 -6.04 4.84
CA ARG A 97 -0.89 -4.70 5.35
C ARG A 97 -0.32 -4.37 6.73
N HIS A 98 -0.25 -5.35 7.63
CA HIS A 98 0.15 -5.16 9.04
C HIS A 98 1.56 -5.63 9.34
N ASP A 99 2.33 -6.06 8.33
CA ASP A 99 3.68 -6.57 8.54
C ASP A 99 4.63 -5.43 8.93
N ILE A 100 5.52 -5.76 9.87
CA ILE A 100 6.54 -4.88 10.45
C ILE A 100 7.88 -5.61 10.34
N ILE A 101 8.94 -4.89 9.95
CA ILE A 101 10.33 -5.37 9.94
C ILE A 101 11.20 -4.27 10.57
N ASP A 102 12.08 -4.58 11.52
CA ASP A 102 12.92 -3.58 12.20
C ASP A 102 12.15 -2.35 12.71
N GLU A 103 10.99 -2.58 13.35
CA GLU A 103 10.06 -1.51 13.81
C GLU A 103 9.49 -0.60 12.70
N PHE A 104 9.77 -0.94 11.43
CA PHE A 104 9.27 -0.28 10.24
C PHE A 104 7.99 -0.96 9.72
N PRO A 105 6.87 -0.23 9.56
CA PRO A 105 5.61 -0.77 9.07
C PRO A 105 5.66 -1.00 7.55
N ILE A 106 6.42 -2.02 7.14
CA ILE A 106 6.69 -2.34 5.74
C ILE A 106 5.41 -2.62 4.95
N GLY A 107 4.42 -3.26 5.60
CA GLY A 107 3.10 -3.48 5.02
C GLY A 107 2.38 -2.20 4.58
N THR A 108 2.50 -1.14 5.37
CA THR A 108 1.91 0.17 5.07
C THR A 108 2.70 0.89 3.97
N TRP A 109 4.03 0.80 4.00
CA TRP A 109 4.87 1.42 2.97
C TRP A 109 4.61 0.79 1.59
N VAL A 110 4.59 -0.54 1.51
CA VAL A 110 4.29 -1.31 0.29
C VAL A 110 2.89 -0.98 -0.23
N ALA A 111 1.88 -0.93 0.65
CA ALA A 111 0.52 -0.55 0.26
C ALA A 111 0.46 0.88 -0.33
N SER A 112 1.20 1.83 0.25
CA SER A 112 1.32 3.20 -0.28
C SER A 112 1.97 3.24 -1.66
N ARG A 113 3.02 2.43 -1.90
CA ARG A 113 3.67 2.32 -3.21
C ARG A 113 2.67 1.86 -4.29
N ARG A 114 1.95 0.78 -4.02
CA ARG A 114 0.91 0.27 -4.91
C ARG A 114 -0.20 1.27 -5.17
N ALA A 115 -0.61 2.04 -4.16
CA ALA A 115 -1.62 3.08 -4.33
C ALA A 115 -1.14 4.21 -5.25
N LYS A 116 0.10 4.69 -5.08
CA LYS A 116 0.68 5.74 -5.93
C LYS A 116 0.90 5.28 -7.37
N TYR A 117 1.36 4.04 -7.55
CA TYR A 117 1.49 3.43 -8.88
C TYR A 117 0.13 3.41 -9.61
N ARG A 118 -0.92 2.90 -8.95
CA ARG A 118 -2.29 2.88 -9.53
C ARG A 118 -2.86 4.27 -9.82
N ALA A 119 -2.41 5.30 -9.10
CA ALA A 119 -2.81 6.67 -9.32
C ALA A 119 -1.98 7.39 -10.40
N GLY A 120 -0.96 6.73 -10.99
CA GLY A 120 -0.03 7.36 -11.93
C GLY A 120 0.90 8.39 -11.29
N GLN A 121 1.04 8.35 -9.96
CA GLN A 121 1.79 9.33 -9.16
C GLN A 121 3.18 8.82 -8.72
N MET A 122 3.67 7.74 -9.34
CA MET A 122 4.97 7.17 -9.03
C MET A 122 5.99 7.56 -10.12
N PRO A 123 7.16 8.12 -9.76
CA PRO A 123 8.23 8.36 -10.72
C PRO A 123 8.64 7.07 -11.43
N ALA A 124 8.91 7.13 -12.74
CA ALA A 124 9.25 5.96 -13.55
C ALA A 124 10.51 5.24 -13.04
N GLU A 125 11.53 5.99 -12.60
CA GLU A 125 12.76 5.46 -12.00
C GLU A 125 12.47 4.57 -10.78
N HIS A 126 11.55 4.99 -9.89
CA HIS A 126 11.15 4.20 -8.73
C HIS A 126 10.39 2.92 -9.08
N VAL A 127 9.64 2.94 -10.19
CA VAL A 127 8.95 1.75 -10.70
C VAL A 127 9.98 0.74 -11.20
N GLN A 128 10.86 1.19 -12.10
CA GLN A 128 11.92 0.37 -12.69
C GLN A 128 12.82 -0.23 -11.61
N GLN A 129 13.20 0.56 -10.60
CA GLN A 129 14.04 0.07 -9.51
C GLN A 129 13.38 -1.07 -8.71
N ILE A 130 12.08 -0.96 -8.40
CA ILE A 130 11.38 -2.02 -7.67
C ILE A 130 11.24 -3.29 -8.53
N GLU A 131 10.92 -3.14 -9.82
CA GLU A 131 10.75 -4.27 -10.74
C GLU A 131 12.08 -5.00 -11.00
N ALA A 132 13.18 -4.26 -11.09
CA ALA A 132 14.52 -4.83 -11.27
C ALA A 132 15.02 -5.56 -10.01
N GLU A 133 14.78 -5.00 -8.81
CA GLU A 133 15.30 -5.57 -7.57
C GLU A 133 14.42 -6.71 -7.00
N PHE A 134 13.13 -6.75 -7.31
CA PHE A 134 12.18 -7.71 -6.74
C PHE A 134 11.35 -8.40 -7.84
N PRO A 135 11.84 -9.51 -8.42
CA PRO A 135 11.14 -10.22 -9.49
C PRO A 135 9.76 -10.76 -9.09
N ASP A 136 9.52 -10.99 -7.79
CA ASP A 136 8.22 -11.44 -7.27
C ASP A 136 7.25 -10.28 -7.00
N TRP A 137 7.67 -9.02 -7.16
CA TRP A 137 6.88 -7.85 -6.81
C TRP A 137 5.59 -7.76 -7.62
N GLN A 138 4.48 -7.51 -6.92
CA GLN A 138 3.20 -7.26 -7.55
C GLN A 138 2.71 -5.86 -7.21
N TRP A 139 2.60 -4.99 -8.22
CA TRP A 139 1.94 -3.68 -8.08
C TRP A 139 0.47 -3.80 -7.67
N THR A 140 -0.13 -4.94 -7.99
CA THR A 140 -1.51 -5.29 -7.68
C THR A 140 -1.56 -6.64 -6.96
N LEU A 141 -1.19 -6.66 -5.67
CA LEU A 141 -1.54 -7.79 -4.79
C LEU A 141 -3.07 -7.90 -4.65
N ARG A 142 -3.70 -8.67 -5.54
CA ARG A 142 -5.14 -8.97 -5.59
C ARG A 142 -6.01 -7.85 -5.02
N THR A 143 -6.01 -6.68 -5.68
CA THR A 143 -7.31 -6.06 -5.94
C THR A 143 -8.12 -7.12 -6.66
N ARG A 144 -9.33 -7.38 -6.17
CA ARG A 144 -10.24 -8.42 -6.68
C ARG A 144 -10.07 -8.52 -8.21
N PRO A 145 -9.85 -9.73 -8.75
CA PRO A 145 -9.70 -9.90 -10.19
C PRO A 145 -10.86 -9.16 -10.88
N PRO A 146 -10.59 -8.39 -11.95
CA PRO A 146 -11.64 -7.73 -12.72
C PRO A 146 -12.77 -8.71 -13.00
N PHE A 147 -14.01 -8.21 -13.04
CA PHE A 147 -15.19 -9.06 -13.16
C PHE A 147 -15.08 -10.02 -14.36
N GLN A 148 -14.55 -9.53 -15.49
CA GLN A 148 -14.29 -10.28 -16.72
C GLN A 148 -13.29 -11.43 -16.53
N VAL A 149 -12.24 -11.25 -15.72
CA VAL A 149 -11.28 -12.33 -15.43
C VAL A 149 -12.00 -13.46 -14.68
N GLY A 150 -12.82 -13.11 -13.69
CA GLY A 150 -13.63 -14.09 -12.97
C GLY A 150 -14.67 -14.80 -13.84
N LEU A 151 -15.31 -14.08 -14.76
CA LEU A 151 -16.19 -14.67 -15.78
C LEU A 151 -15.46 -15.68 -16.64
N GLY A 152 -14.27 -15.35 -17.15
CA GLY A 152 -13.46 -16.27 -17.95
C GLY A 152 -13.04 -17.54 -17.19
N HIS A 153 -12.80 -17.45 -15.88
CA HIS A 153 -12.59 -18.64 -15.04
C HIS A 153 -13.88 -19.42 -14.78
N LEU A 154 -15.04 -18.75 -14.69
CA LEU A 154 -16.32 -19.44 -14.54
C LEU A 154 -16.68 -20.22 -15.81
N HIS A 155 -16.45 -19.66 -17.01
CA HIS A 155 -16.58 -20.37 -18.28
C HIS A 155 -15.73 -21.63 -18.32
N ARG A 156 -14.45 -21.54 -17.94
CA ARG A 156 -13.57 -22.71 -17.85
C ARG A 156 -14.04 -23.73 -16.83
N TYR A 157 -14.53 -23.28 -15.68
CA TYR A 157 -15.09 -24.18 -14.66
C TYR A 157 -16.33 -24.91 -15.18
N VAL A 158 -17.24 -24.22 -15.89
CA VAL A 158 -18.42 -24.81 -16.53
C VAL A 158 -18.00 -25.81 -17.61
N ALA A 159 -17.01 -25.47 -18.45
CA ALA A 159 -16.49 -26.40 -19.45
C ALA A 159 -15.88 -27.66 -18.82
N ALA A 160 -15.21 -27.54 -17.67
CA ALA A 160 -14.58 -28.67 -16.98
C ALA A 160 -15.54 -29.51 -16.12
N HIS A 161 -16.57 -28.90 -15.53
CA HIS A 161 -17.43 -29.54 -14.51
C HIS A 161 -18.92 -29.57 -14.86
N GLY A 162 -19.32 -29.00 -16.00
CA GLY A 162 -20.71 -28.94 -16.46
C GLY A 162 -21.63 -28.03 -15.63
N THR A 163 -21.09 -27.21 -14.71
CA THR A 163 -21.92 -26.34 -13.85
C THR A 163 -21.26 -25.02 -13.51
N SER A 164 -22.06 -23.95 -13.38
CA SER A 164 -21.64 -22.63 -12.90
C SER A 164 -21.74 -22.49 -11.36
N SER A 165 -21.90 -23.61 -10.65
CA SER A 165 -22.03 -23.67 -9.19
C SER A 165 -20.80 -24.27 -8.49
N PRO A 166 -19.62 -23.60 -8.53
CA PRO A 166 -18.43 -24.12 -7.89
C PRO A 166 -18.58 -24.17 -6.35
N PRO A 167 -18.17 -25.26 -5.68
CA PRO A 167 -18.01 -25.30 -4.22
C PRO A 167 -17.11 -24.17 -3.73
N ARG A 168 -17.33 -23.66 -2.51
CA ARG A 168 -16.61 -22.46 -1.99
C ARG A 168 -15.08 -22.58 -2.03
N HIS A 169 -14.54 -23.79 -1.89
CA HIS A 169 -13.10 -24.05 -1.91
C HIS A 169 -12.55 -24.37 -3.31
N ALA A 170 -13.40 -24.49 -4.32
CA ALA A 170 -13.00 -24.87 -5.66
C ALA A 170 -12.02 -23.85 -6.28
N THR A 171 -11.05 -24.40 -7.00
CA THR A 171 -10.04 -23.69 -7.76
C THR A 171 -10.02 -24.20 -9.19
N ILE A 172 -9.85 -23.30 -10.16
CA ILE A 172 -9.63 -23.63 -11.58
C ILE A 172 -8.46 -22.78 -12.06
N ASP A 173 -7.42 -23.40 -12.61
CA ASP A 173 -6.19 -22.71 -13.06
C ASP A 173 -5.58 -21.79 -11.98
N GLY A 174 -5.47 -22.31 -10.75
CA GLY A 174 -4.97 -21.56 -9.59
C GLY A 174 -5.92 -20.44 -9.08
N PHE A 175 -7.04 -20.19 -9.76
CA PHE A 175 -8.01 -19.18 -9.39
C PHE A 175 -9.08 -19.75 -8.46
N ARG A 176 -9.30 -19.10 -7.30
CA ARG A 176 -10.32 -19.48 -6.30
C ARG A 176 -11.75 -19.17 -6.76
N ILE A 177 -12.22 -19.88 -7.79
CA ILE A 177 -13.50 -19.64 -8.46
C ILE A 177 -14.70 -19.80 -7.52
N GLY A 178 -14.63 -20.76 -6.58
CA GLY A 178 -15.63 -20.94 -5.53
C GLY A 178 -15.81 -19.71 -4.64
N ALA A 179 -14.70 -19.10 -4.24
CA ALA A 179 -14.72 -17.88 -3.43
C ALA A 179 -15.22 -16.66 -4.23
N TRP A 180 -14.86 -16.59 -5.51
CA TRP A 180 -15.33 -15.53 -6.42
C TRP A 180 -16.86 -15.60 -6.63
N ALA A 181 -17.40 -16.78 -6.94
CA ALA A 181 -18.83 -16.98 -7.13
C ALA A 181 -19.64 -16.68 -5.85
N ALA A 182 -19.17 -17.18 -4.69
CA ALA A 182 -19.79 -16.89 -3.39
C ALA A 182 -19.81 -15.37 -3.07
N LYS A 183 -18.78 -14.63 -3.52
CA LYS A 183 -18.74 -13.18 -3.35
C LYS A 183 -19.80 -12.48 -4.21
N ARG A 184 -19.97 -12.88 -5.48
CA ARG A 184 -21.02 -12.34 -6.36
C ARG A 184 -22.41 -12.55 -5.79
N ARG A 185 -22.70 -13.77 -5.30
CA ARG A 185 -23.95 -14.09 -4.59
C ARG A 185 -24.17 -13.20 -3.36
N THR A 186 -23.11 -12.88 -2.62
CA THR A 186 -23.18 -11.98 -1.46
C THR A 186 -23.43 -10.53 -1.87
N GLU A 187 -22.81 -10.05 -2.95
CA GLU A 187 -23.00 -8.69 -3.46
C GLU A 187 -24.40 -8.49 -4.05
N TYR A 188 -24.93 -9.51 -4.76
CA TYR A 188 -26.30 -9.53 -5.24
C TYR A 188 -27.32 -9.42 -4.10
N ARG A 189 -27.22 -10.29 -3.09
CA ARG A 189 -28.11 -10.26 -1.91
C ARG A 189 -28.05 -8.94 -1.15
N ARG A 190 -26.90 -8.26 -1.16
CA ARG A 190 -26.71 -6.94 -0.53
C ARG A 190 -27.10 -5.77 -1.43
N ARG A 191 -27.62 -6.03 -2.64
CA ARG A 191 -27.95 -5.02 -3.66
C ARG A 191 -26.77 -4.11 -4.01
N ARG A 192 -25.55 -4.68 -4.04
CA ARG A 192 -24.28 -3.98 -4.34
C ARG A 192 -23.64 -4.43 -5.65
N LEU A 193 -24.25 -5.39 -6.36
CA LEU A 193 -23.78 -5.83 -7.66
C LEU A 193 -24.45 -4.97 -8.74
N PRO A 194 -23.69 -4.28 -9.61
CA PRO A 194 -24.25 -3.53 -10.73
C PRO A 194 -25.14 -4.37 -11.64
N ALA A 195 -26.20 -3.76 -12.19
CA ALA A 195 -27.21 -4.43 -13.00
C ALA A 195 -26.61 -5.12 -14.24
N ASP A 196 -25.67 -4.48 -14.92
CA ASP A 196 -24.95 -5.05 -16.07
C ASP A 196 -24.26 -6.38 -15.74
N ARG A 197 -23.71 -6.50 -14.53
CA ARG A 197 -23.04 -7.73 -14.06
C ARG A 197 -24.01 -8.82 -13.65
N ILE A 198 -25.21 -8.45 -13.21
CA ILE A 198 -26.28 -9.39 -12.89
C ILE A 198 -26.76 -10.02 -14.19
N THR A 199 -27.21 -9.19 -15.14
CA THR A 199 -27.68 -9.63 -16.46
C THR A 199 -26.64 -10.49 -17.14
N ARG A 200 -25.37 -10.09 -17.12
CA ARG A 200 -24.30 -10.85 -17.76
C ARG A 200 -24.09 -12.25 -17.16
N LEU A 201 -24.20 -12.42 -15.85
CA LEU A 201 -24.11 -13.75 -15.21
C LEU A 201 -25.32 -14.62 -15.54
N GLU A 202 -26.51 -14.04 -15.59
CA GLU A 202 -27.75 -14.77 -15.91
C GLU A 202 -27.82 -15.17 -17.40
N THR A 203 -27.30 -14.32 -18.30
CA THR A 203 -27.26 -14.60 -19.73
C THR A 203 -26.14 -15.58 -20.11
N GLU A 204 -24.93 -15.43 -19.56
CA GLU A 204 -23.80 -16.30 -19.92
C GLU A 204 -23.84 -17.68 -19.24
N PHE A 205 -24.59 -17.83 -18.14
CA PHE A 205 -24.66 -19.06 -17.36
C PHE A 205 -26.12 -19.41 -17.01
N PRO A 206 -26.84 -20.17 -17.86
CA PRO A 206 -28.25 -20.49 -17.65
C PRO A 206 -28.55 -21.26 -16.35
N ASP A 207 -27.57 -22.00 -15.81
CA ASP A 207 -27.69 -22.73 -14.55
C ASP A 207 -27.26 -21.89 -13.32
N TRP A 208 -26.96 -20.59 -13.50
CA TRP A 208 -26.49 -19.73 -12.42
C TRP A 208 -27.58 -19.45 -11.39
N GLN A 209 -27.28 -19.84 -10.15
CA GLN A 209 -28.17 -19.58 -9.01
C GLN A 209 -27.55 -18.57 -8.05
N TRP A 210 -28.31 -17.50 -7.75
CA TRP A 210 -27.94 -16.52 -6.72
C TRP A 210 -28.05 -17.08 -5.30
N ASN A 211 -28.97 -18.02 -5.09
CA ASN A 211 -29.24 -18.66 -3.80
C ASN A 211 -29.04 -20.18 -3.91
N ILE A 212 -27.86 -20.67 -3.55
CA ILE A 212 -27.60 -22.11 -3.46
C ILE A 212 -28.15 -22.62 -2.13
N ARG A 213 -29.15 -23.51 -2.18
CA ARG A 213 -29.50 -24.35 -1.02
C ARG A 213 -28.42 -25.41 -0.86
N ARG A 214 -27.95 -25.64 0.38
CA ARG A 214 -27.09 -26.80 0.65
C ARG A 214 -27.97 -28.03 0.39
N SER A 215 -27.76 -28.73 -0.72
CA SER A 215 -28.18 -30.12 -0.83
C SER A 215 -27.35 -30.89 0.20
N GLY A 216 -27.92 -31.08 1.39
CA GLY A 216 -27.47 -32.13 2.27
C GLY A 216 -27.90 -33.44 1.62
N THR A 217 -27.01 -34.04 0.82
CA THR A 217 -27.22 -35.43 0.43
C THR A 217 -27.04 -36.27 1.67
N ARG A 218 -28.18 -36.65 2.24
CA ARG A 218 -28.33 -37.78 3.14
C ARG A 218 -28.14 -39.00 2.23
N SER A 219 -27.03 -39.70 2.36
CA SER A 219 -26.91 -41.07 1.88
C SER A 219 -26.71 -41.92 3.13
N ALA A 220 -27.73 -42.72 3.40
CA ALA A 220 -27.64 -43.90 4.23
C ALA A 220 -26.70 -44.91 3.54
N ASP A 221 -25.79 -45.49 4.31
CA ASP A 221 -25.78 -46.92 4.62
C ASP A 221 -25.26 -47.09 6.06
#